data_AF-A0A8C6DXC2-F1
#
_entry.id   AF-A0A8C6DXC2-F1
#
_cell.length_a   1.000
_cell.length_b   1.000
_cell.length_c   1.000
_cell.angle_alpha   90.00
_cell.angle_beta   90.00
_cell.angle_gamma   90.00
#
_symmetry.space_group_name_H-M   'P 1'
#
loop_
_entity.id
_entity.type
_entity.pdbx_description
1 polymer ?
#
loop_
_entity_poly.entity_id
_entity_poly.type
_entity_poly.pdbx_seq_one_letter_code
_entity_poly.pdbx_strand_id
1 'polypeptide(L)' 'MDMKRRIHLELRNRTPAAVRELVLDNCKSNDGKIEGLTAEFVNLEFLSLINVGLISVSNLPKLPKLKKLELSDN' A
#
# COMPACT_ATOMS: atom_id res chain seq x y z
N MET A 1 -12.35 2.72 5.82
CA MET A 1 -11.19 3.40 6.43
C MET A 1 -10.31 3.89 5.30
N ASP A 2 -9.83 5.13 5.34
CA ASP A 2 -8.99 5.68 4.26
C ASP A 2 -7.65 4.97 4.17
N MET A 3 -7.15 4.76 2.95
CA MET A 3 -5.88 4.07 2.69
C MET A 3 -4.71 4.72 3.44
N LYS A 4 -4.60 6.05 3.39
CA LYS A 4 -3.56 6.82 4.10
C LYS A 4 -3.60 6.58 5.62
N ARG A 5 -4.80 6.48 6.19
CA ARG A 5 -5.00 6.21 7.63
C ARG A 5 -4.60 4.78 7.98
N ARG A 6 -4.89 3.81 7.11
CA ARG A 6 -4.44 2.42 7.29
C ARG A 6 -2.93 2.32 7.28
N ILE A 7 -2.25 2.96 6.33
CA ILE A 7 -0.79 2.96 6.24
C ILE A 7 -0.17 3.50 7.54
N HIS A 8 -0.71 4.60 8.07
CA HIS A 8 -0.23 5.16 9.33
C HIS A 8 -0.41 4.19 10.52
N LEU A 9 -1.52 3.44 10.56
CA LEU A 9 -1.77 2.42 11.57
C LEU A 9 -0.84 1.21 11.43
N GLU A 10 -0.54 0.78 10.20
CA GLU A 10 0.39 -0.32 9.92
C GLU A 10 1.83 0.03 10.27
N LEU A 11 2.21 1.30 10.12
CA LEU A 11 3.54 1.77 10.47
C LEU A 11 3.80 1.66 11.99
N ARG A 12 2.81 1.84 12.87
CA ARG A 12 2.96 1.71 14.34
C ARG A 12 4.24 2.39 14.89
N ASN A 13 4.55 3.60 14.43
CA ASN A 13 5.78 4.36 14.74
C ASN A 13 7.10 3.81 14.16
N ARG A 14 7.04 2.84 13.26
CA ARG A 14 8.18 2.40 12.45
C ARG A 14 8.36 3.32 11.26
N THR A 15 9.60 3.39 10.78
CA THR A 15 9.89 4.06 9.51
C THR A 15 9.36 3.25 8.33
N PRO A 16 8.89 3.88 7.24
CA PRO A 16 8.45 3.19 6.03
C PRO A 16 9.50 2.24 5.47
N ALA A 17 10.77 2.63 5.55
CA ALA A 17 11.90 1.80 5.13
C ALA A 17 12.08 0.54 5.98
N ALA A 18 11.59 0.49 7.21
CA ALA A 18 11.67 -0.70 8.05
C ALA A 18 10.52 -1.68 7.77
N VAL A 19 9.45 -1.26 7.08
CA VAL A 19 8.29 -2.11 6.79
C VAL A 19 8.61 -3.06 5.63
N ARG A 20 8.32 -4.34 5.84
CA ARG A 20 8.49 -5.41 4.83
C ARG A 20 7.17 -5.89 4.26
N GLU A 21 6.10 -5.81 5.03
CA GLU A 21 4.80 -6.31 4.65
C GLU A 21 3.78 -5.24 5.00
N LEU A 22 2.90 -4.92 4.05
CA LEU A 22 1.88 -3.89 4.20
C LEU A 22 0.54 -4.41 3.69
N VAL A 23 -0.44 -4.48 4.59
CA VAL A 23 -1.76 -5.03 4.31
C VAL A 23 -2.81 -3.92 4.35
N LEU A 24 -3.27 -3.53 3.18
CA LEU A 24 -4.20 -2.40 2.97
C LEU A 24 -5.58 -2.87 2.52
N ASP A 25 -5.95 -4.11 2.81
CA ASP A 25 -7.24 -4.68 2.41
C ASP A 25 -8.43 -3.91 3.00
N ASN A 26 -9.54 -3.87 2.26
CA ASN A 26 -10.78 -3.17 2.64
C ASN A 26 -10.60 -1.67 2.95
N CYS A 27 -9.53 -1.06 2.43
CA CYS A 27 -9.29 0.38 2.51
C CYS A 27 -10.01 1.12 1.39
N LYS A 28 -10.41 2.36 1.65
CA LYS A 28 -10.99 3.20 0.61
C LYS A 28 -9.87 3.94 -0.12
N SER A 29 -9.68 3.62 -1.40
CA SER A 29 -8.87 4.44 -2.29
C SER A 29 -9.65 5.70 -2.70
N ASN A 30 -8.93 6.80 -2.94
CA ASN A 30 -9.53 8.05 -3.39
C ASN A 30 -9.44 8.09 -4.92
N ASP A 31 -10.58 8.24 -5.60
CA ASP A 31 -10.65 8.26 -7.07
C ASP A 31 -10.04 7.01 -7.74
N GLY A 32 -10.05 5.87 -7.03
CA GLY A 32 -9.46 4.62 -7.51
C GLY A 32 -7.94 4.63 -7.63
N LYS A 33 -7.25 5.52 -6.89
CA LYS A 33 -5.79 5.68 -6.91
C LYS A 33 -5.16 5.33 -5.58
N ILE A 34 -3.91 4.87 -5.65
CA ILE A 34 -3.08 4.60 -4.47
C ILE A 34 -2.68 5.93 -3.83
N GLU A 35 -2.92 6.05 -2.52
CA GLU A 35 -2.56 7.23 -1.73
C GLU A 35 -1.80 6.85 -0.46
N GLY A 36 -0.78 7.64 -0.12
CA GLY A 36 0.04 7.46 1.08
C GLY A 36 1.16 6.43 0.97
N LEU A 37 1.22 5.67 -0.14
CA LEU A 37 2.35 4.82 -0.46
C LEU A 37 3.43 5.64 -1.19
N THR A 38 4.64 5.68 -0.65
CA THR A 38 5.76 6.44 -1.20
C THR A 38 6.93 5.51 -1.57
N ALA A 39 7.94 6.04 -2.25
CA ALA A 39 9.16 5.28 -2.55
C ALA A 39 10.03 5.00 -1.29
N GLU A 40 9.62 5.49 -0.11
CA GLU A 40 10.32 5.26 1.16
C GLU A 40 10.17 3.81 1.65
N PHE A 41 9.18 3.08 1.14
CA PHE A 41 8.95 1.65 1.39
C PHE A 41 9.96 0.76 0.63
N VAL A 42 11.25 1.11 0.71
CA VAL A 42 12.34 0.50 -0.07
C VAL A 42 12.55 -0.99 0.25
N ASN A 43 12.16 -1.43 1.45
CA ASN A 43 12.27 -2.82 1.92
C ASN A 43 10.95 -3.57 1.90
N LEU A 44 9.90 -3.02 1.29
CA LEU A 44 8.63 -3.69 1.18
C LEU A 44 8.75 -4.88 0.23
N GLU A 45 8.45 -6.07 0.74
CA GLU A 45 8.48 -7.34 0.03
C GLU A 45 7.07 -7.84 -0.30
N PHE A 46 6.08 -7.51 0.53
CA PHE A 46 4.68 -7.88 0.35
C PHE A 46 3.75 -6.67 0.45
N LEU A 47 2.88 -6.51 -0.54
CA LEU A 47 1.85 -5.48 -0.57
C LEU A 47 0.50 -6.11 -0.93
N SER A 48 -0.49 -5.97 -0.04
CA SER A 48 -1.87 -6.40 -0.29
C SER A 48 -2.80 -5.22 -0.38
N LEU A 49 -3.55 -5.15 -1.48
CA LEU A 49 -4.51 -4.11 -1.83
C LEU A 49 -5.80 -4.80 -2.28
N ILE A 50 -6.47 -5.56 -1.41
CA ILE A 50 -7.68 -6.31 -1.78
C ILE A 50 -8.94 -5.51 -1.44
N ASN A 51 -9.91 -5.48 -2.35
CA ASN A 51 -11.19 -4.79 -2.15
C ASN A 51 -11.01 -3.33 -1.73
N VAL A 52 -10.13 -2.61 -2.43
CA VAL A 52 -9.84 -1.20 -2.15
C VAL A 52 -10.47 -0.21 -3.14
N GLY A 53 -11.19 -0.73 -4.14
CA GLY A 53 -11.81 0.05 -5.21
C GLY A 53 -10.78 0.70 -6.14
N LEU A 54 -9.64 0.03 -6.35
CA LEU A 54 -8.56 0.56 -7.17
C LEU A 54 -8.92 0.50 -8.66
N ILE A 55 -8.95 1.65 -9.33
CA ILE A 55 -9.17 1.72 -10.78
C ILE A 55 -7.83 1.73 -11.53
N SER A 56 -6.77 2.26 -10.88
CA SER A 56 -5.46 2.41 -11.50
C SER A 56 -4.30 2.26 -10.53
N VAL A 57 -3.25 1.56 -10.97
CA VAL A 57 -1.97 1.39 -10.27
C VAL A 57 -0.89 2.40 -10.70
N SER A 58 -1.23 3.41 -11.52
CA SER A 58 -0.23 4.37 -12.05
C SER A 58 0.50 5.18 -10.97
N ASN A 59 -0.13 5.35 -9.81
CA ASN A 59 0.46 6.06 -8.66
C ASN A 59 1.29 5.13 -7.75
N LEU A 60 1.52 3.87 -8.14
CA LEU A 60 2.35 2.96 -7.37
C LEU A 60 3.81 3.45 -7.40
N PRO A 61 4.44 3.73 -6.25
CA PRO A 61 5.85 4.10 -6.21
C PRO A 61 6.73 2.92 -6.62
N LYS A 62 7.98 3.22 -6.96
CA LYS A 62 8.97 2.17 -7.28
C LYS A 62 9.37 1.43 -6.02
N LEU A 63 8.99 0.16 -5.92
CA LEU A 63 9.28 -0.72 -4.79
C LEU A 63 10.26 -1.82 -5.25
N PRO A 64 11.58 -1.57 -5.20
CA PRO A 64 12.57 -2.46 -5.83
C PRO A 64 12.67 -3.84 -5.15
N LYS A 65 12.21 -3.97 -3.90
CA LYS A 65 12.24 -5.22 -3.14
C LYS A 65 10.88 -5.94 -3.10
N LEU A 66 9.87 -5.40 -3.77
CA LEU A 66 8.54 -5.99 -3.76
C LEU A 66 8.55 -7.31 -4.52
N LYS A 67 8.23 -8.39 -3.82
CA LYS A 67 8.19 -9.75 -4.37
C LYS A 67 6.77 -10.19 -4.69
N LYS A 68 5.79 -9.73 -3.92
CA LYS A 68 4.40 -10.13 -4.07
C LYS A 68 3.47 -8.93 -3.90
N LEU A 69 2.54 -8.80 -4.84
CA LEU A 69 1.54 -7.76 -4.93
C LEU A 69 0.17 -8.43 -5.12
N GLU A 70 -0.76 -8.22 -4.19
CA GLU A 70 -2.13 -8.74 -4.28
C GLU A 70 -3.12 -7.60 -4.54
N LEU A 71 -3.92 -7.75 -5.59
CA LEU A 71 -4.85 -6.73 -6.12
C LEU A 71 -6.25 -7.28 -6.36
N SER A 72 -6.65 -8.32 -5.63
CA SER A 72 -7.95 -8.98 -5.80
C SER A 72 -9.13 -8.04 -5.48
N ASP A 73 -10.28 -8.27 -6.13
CA ASP A 73 -11.55 -7.54 -5.88
C ASP A 73 -11.45 -6.00 -6.02
N ASN A 74 -10.67 -5.49 -6.99
CA ASN A 74 -10.61 -4.06 -7.33
C ASN A 74 -11.30 -3.71 -8.64
#